data_AF-A0A9N9QMN7-F1
#
_entry.id   AF-A0A9N9QMN7-F1
#
_cell.length_a   1.000
_cell.length_b   1.000
_cell.length_c   1.000
_cell.angle_alpha   90.00
_cell.angle_beta   90.00
_cell.angle_gamma   90.00
#
_symmetry.space_group_name_H-M   'P 1'
#
loop_
_entity.id
_entity.type
_entity.pdbx_description
1 polymer ?
#
loop_
_entity_poly.entity_id
_entity_poly.type
_entity_poly.pdbx_seq_one_letter_code
_entity_poly.pdbx_strand_id
1 'polypeptide(L)'
;MDGIDLLEKRIEALEEQILPKETSLENKSQAITDLLLQSQTMITSALSCRESITSILGHMTTINNYLDPCNWENDLEVEAKRHYLLELYPELRNTVQLVRSVQKLIPYTNSDKIMKVTELSGKLEQLTETNLVVYSESRDVTQKVLKSLQQYNDITTSIKVLFAQLDRAVVVLEEALLPKFETEE
;
A
#
# COMPACT_ATOMS: atom_id res chain seq x y z
N MET A 1 75.86 67.65 -46.02
CA MET A 1 75.07 67.64 -44.79
C MET A 1 75.87 66.85 -43.78
N ASP A 2 76.28 67.53 -42.72
CA ASP A 2 77.24 67.05 -41.75
C ASP A 2 76.78 65.75 -41.10
N GLY A 3 77.71 64.81 -40.90
CA GLY A 3 77.42 63.54 -40.21
C GLY A 3 76.87 63.74 -38.78
N ILE A 4 77.00 64.96 -38.26
CA ILE A 4 76.46 65.42 -36.98
C ILE A 4 74.93 65.54 -37.05
N ASP A 5 74.36 66.16 -38.10
CA ASP A 5 72.90 66.31 -38.26
C ASP A 5 72.19 64.95 -38.36
N LEU A 6 72.83 63.97 -39.00
CA LEU A 6 72.28 62.62 -39.14
C LEU A 6 72.33 61.86 -37.81
N LEU A 7 73.38 62.07 -37.01
CA LEU A 7 73.48 61.51 -35.67
C LEU A 7 72.43 62.13 -34.74
N GLU A 8 72.24 63.44 -34.81
CA GLU A 8 71.30 64.17 -33.97
C GLU A 8 69.86 63.73 -34.23
N LYS A 9 69.43 63.64 -35.50
CA LYS A 9 68.11 63.08 -35.86
C LYS A 9 67.91 61.65 -35.40
N ARG A 10 68.96 60.83 -35.40
CA ARG A 10 68.89 59.43 -34.97
C ARG A 10 68.81 59.32 -33.44
N ILE A 11 69.47 60.23 -32.73
CA ILE A 11 69.37 60.34 -31.27
C ILE A 11 67.96 60.79 -30.90
N GLU A 12 67.43 61.81 -31.55
CA GLU A 12 66.07 62.32 -31.32
C GLU A 12 65.00 61.22 -31.55
N ALA A 13 65.14 60.43 -32.61
CA ALA A 13 64.26 59.29 -32.87
C ALA A 13 64.36 58.18 -31.80
N LEU A 14 65.55 57.93 -31.25
CA LEU A 14 65.75 56.97 -30.16
C LEU A 14 65.19 57.48 -28.84
N GLU A 15 65.33 58.78 -28.57
CA GLU A 15 64.75 59.42 -27.38
C GLU A 15 63.23 59.38 -27.42
N GLU A 16 62.61 59.65 -28.56
CA GLU A 16 61.15 59.57 -28.73
C GLU A 16 60.60 58.14 -28.54
N GLN A 17 61.39 57.11 -28.91
CA GLN A 17 60.97 55.71 -28.79
C GLN A 17 61.16 55.15 -27.37
N ILE A 18 62.15 55.65 -26.62
CA ILE A 18 62.59 55.07 -25.34
C ILE A 18 62.08 55.88 -24.15
N LEU A 19 61.97 57.21 -24.26
CA LEU A 19 61.46 58.05 -23.18
C LEU A 19 59.94 58.30 -23.36
N PRO A 20 59.12 58.07 -22.31
CA PRO A 20 57.72 58.50 -22.32
C PRO A 20 57.66 60.04 -22.40
N LYS A 21 56.85 60.55 -23.34
CA LYS A 21 56.86 61.95 -23.77
C LYS A 21 56.38 62.96 -22.72
N GLU A 22 55.74 62.50 -21.64
CA GLU A 22 55.34 63.30 -20.48
C GLU A 22 55.22 62.38 -19.26
N THR A 23 55.70 62.83 -18.10
CA THR A 23 55.34 62.46 -16.69
C THR A 23 56.57 62.24 -15.80
N SER A 24 56.65 63.07 -14.75
CA SER A 24 57.44 63.00 -13.51
C SER A 24 58.71 62.16 -13.46
N LEU A 25 59.83 62.89 -13.38
CA LEU A 25 61.20 62.46 -13.10
C LEU A 25 61.44 61.89 -11.68
N GLU A 26 60.42 61.40 -10.97
CA GLU A 26 60.57 60.89 -9.60
C GLU A 26 60.77 59.36 -9.51
N ASN A 27 60.57 58.62 -10.61
CA ASN A 27 60.83 57.17 -10.66
C ASN A 27 61.71 56.77 -11.86
N LYS A 28 62.79 57.51 -12.14
CA LYS A 28 63.79 57.12 -13.14
C LYS A 28 64.96 56.36 -12.52
N SER A 29 64.72 55.12 -12.09
CA SER A 29 65.82 54.16 -11.87
C SER A 29 65.37 52.71 -12.06
N GLN A 30 64.40 52.46 -12.93
CA GLN A 30 64.16 51.11 -13.41
C GLN A 30 64.54 51.09 -14.87
N ALA A 31 65.66 50.42 -15.18
CA ALA A 31 66.09 50.28 -16.55
C ALA A 31 64.96 49.58 -17.32
N ILE A 32 64.68 49.99 -18.55
CA ILE A 32 63.65 49.33 -19.39
C ILE A 32 63.93 47.83 -19.51
N THR A 33 65.20 47.45 -19.41
CA THR A 33 65.67 46.06 -19.29
C THR A 33 65.15 45.35 -18.05
N ASP A 34 65.10 46.02 -16.89
CA ASP A 34 64.57 45.46 -15.64
C ASP A 34 63.05 45.30 -15.71
N LEU A 35 62.36 46.26 -16.35
CA LEU A 35 60.92 46.20 -16.57
C LEU A 35 60.55 45.08 -17.57
N LEU A 36 61.36 44.91 -18.62
CA LEU A 36 61.25 43.79 -19.56
C LEU A 36 61.55 42.46 -18.87
N LEU A 37 62.60 42.39 -18.04
CA LEU A 37 62.95 41.20 -17.27
C LEU A 37 61.82 40.84 -16.30
N GLN A 38 61.28 41.83 -15.58
CA GLN A 38 60.15 41.64 -14.66
C GLN A 38 58.91 41.13 -15.40
N SER A 39 58.58 41.73 -16.56
CA SER A 39 57.47 41.28 -17.39
C SER A 39 57.69 39.85 -17.89
N GLN A 40 58.89 39.54 -18.36
CA GLN A 40 59.27 38.19 -18.80
C GLN A 40 59.20 37.17 -17.64
N THR A 41 59.69 37.52 -16.46
CA THR A 41 59.59 36.68 -15.26
C THR A 41 58.12 36.46 -14.87
N MET A 42 57.28 37.50 -14.89
CA MET A 42 55.84 37.37 -14.61
C MET A 42 55.16 36.45 -15.63
N ILE A 43 55.40 36.65 -16.93
CA ILE A 43 54.86 35.82 -18.00
C ILE A 43 55.33 34.36 -17.84
N THR A 44 56.60 34.15 -17.52
CA THR A 44 57.19 32.83 -17.34
C THR A 44 56.63 32.12 -16.10
N SER A 45 56.45 32.84 -14.99
CA SER A 45 55.80 32.31 -13.79
C SER A 45 54.33 31.97 -14.03
N ALA A 46 53.60 32.80 -14.76
CA ALA A 46 52.20 32.54 -15.10
C ALA A 46 52.07 31.32 -16.03
N LEU A 47 52.97 31.17 -17.01
CA LEU A 47 53.03 30.00 -17.88
C LEU A 47 53.40 28.73 -17.11
N SER A 48 54.37 28.80 -16.18
CA SER A 48 54.77 27.66 -15.35
C SER A 48 53.65 27.20 -14.40
N CYS A 49 52.90 28.13 -13.82
CA CYS A 49 51.75 27.80 -12.97
C CYS A 49 50.53 27.31 -13.77
N ARG A 50 50.39 27.68 -15.05
CA ARG A 50 49.25 27.28 -15.87
C ARG A 50 49.20 25.77 -16.10
N GLU A 51 50.33 25.14 -16.37
CA GLU A 51 50.38 23.69 -16.62
C GLU A 51 50.03 22.88 -15.37
N SER A 52 50.56 23.28 -14.20
CA SER A 52 50.24 22.63 -12.93
C SER A 52 48.78 22.84 -12.52
N ILE A 53 48.24 24.07 -12.67
CA ILE A 53 46.82 24.34 -12.38
C ILE A 53 45.90 23.57 -13.33
N THR A 54 46.25 23.47 -14.61
CA THR A 54 45.43 22.73 -15.60
C THR A 54 45.43 21.23 -15.29
N SER A 55 46.58 20.66 -14.88
CA SER A 55 46.66 19.26 -14.44
C SER A 55 45.84 19.01 -13.17
N ILE A 56 45.93 19.90 -12.17
CA ILE A 56 45.14 19.80 -10.94
C ILE A 56 43.65 19.91 -11.24
N LEU A 57 43.24 20.84 -12.11
CA LEU A 57 41.84 21.01 -12.51
C LEU A 57 41.29 19.78 -13.25
N GLY A 58 42.12 19.14 -14.09
CA GLY A 58 41.79 17.88 -14.74
C GLY A 58 41.64 16.71 -13.76
N HIS A 59 42.43 16.69 -12.68
CA HIS A 59 42.31 15.69 -11.62
C HIS A 59 41.26 16.04 -10.56
N MET A 60 40.80 17.29 -10.49
CA MET A 60 39.81 17.77 -9.52
C MET A 60 38.50 16.99 -9.62
N THR A 61 38.06 16.66 -10.84
CA THR A 61 36.87 15.85 -11.08
C THR A 61 37.06 14.42 -10.55
N THR A 62 38.21 13.82 -10.81
CA THR A 62 38.58 12.50 -10.30
C THR A 62 38.66 12.49 -8.77
N ILE A 63 39.29 13.50 -8.16
CA ILE A 63 39.37 13.66 -6.70
C ILE A 63 37.97 13.85 -6.11
N ASN A 64 37.12 14.65 -6.75
CA ASN A 64 35.73 14.85 -6.33
C ASN A 64 34.93 13.54 -6.41
N ASN A 65 35.18 12.70 -7.42
CA ASN A 65 34.59 11.37 -7.52
C ASN A 65 35.12 10.42 -6.43
N TYR A 66 36.39 10.49 -6.04
CA TYR A 66 36.94 9.68 -4.93
C TYR A 66 36.46 10.16 -3.55
N LEU A 67 36.11 11.43 -3.41
CA LEU A 67 35.56 12.00 -2.18
C LEU A 67 34.04 11.83 -2.08
N ASP A 68 33.37 11.36 -3.14
CA ASP A 68 31.94 11.08 -3.11
C ASP A 68 31.66 9.82 -2.26
N PRO A 69 30.94 9.93 -1.12
CA PRO A 69 30.58 8.78 -0.29
C PRO A 69 29.71 7.74 -1.01
N CYS A 70 29.12 8.07 -2.16
CA CYS A 70 28.38 7.12 -3.00
C CYS A 70 29.24 6.36 -4.02
N ASN A 71 30.49 6.79 -4.24
CA ASN A 71 31.42 6.17 -5.20
C ASN A 71 32.41 5.20 -4.53
N TRP A 72 32.26 4.95 -3.22
CA TRP A 72 32.93 3.81 -2.60
C TRP A 72 32.39 2.56 -3.28
N GLU A 73 33.30 1.88 -3.96
CA GLU A 73 33.06 0.59 -4.58
C GLU A 73 32.27 -0.26 -3.59
N ASN A 74 31.00 -0.51 -3.89
CA ASN A 74 30.10 -1.39 -3.14
C ASN A 74 30.55 -2.87 -3.26
N ASP A 75 31.83 -3.09 -3.47
CA ASP A 75 32.50 -4.35 -3.27
C ASP A 75 32.76 -4.53 -1.78
N LEU A 76 31.65 -4.77 -1.10
CA LEU A 76 31.69 -5.69 0.02
C LEU A 76 32.48 -6.92 -0.45
N GLU A 77 33.60 -7.19 0.22
CA GLU A 77 34.52 -8.27 -0.11
C GLU A 77 33.72 -9.56 -0.35
N VAL A 78 34.09 -10.35 -1.35
CA VAL A 78 33.30 -11.54 -1.78
C VAL A 78 33.00 -12.47 -0.60
N GLU A 79 33.92 -12.55 0.37
CA GLU A 79 33.76 -13.32 1.60
C GLU A 79 32.72 -12.71 2.55
N ALA A 80 32.66 -11.38 2.67
CA ALA A 80 31.64 -10.67 3.45
C ALA A 80 30.25 -10.80 2.80
N LYS A 81 30.14 -10.75 1.46
CA LYS A 81 28.89 -11.05 0.73
C LYS A 81 28.44 -12.49 0.98
N ARG A 82 29.38 -13.45 1.01
CA ARG A 82 29.11 -14.86 1.31
C ARG A 82 28.60 -15.04 2.74
N HIS A 83 29.25 -14.44 3.73
CA HIS A 83 28.83 -14.53 5.13
C HIS A 83 27.43 -13.93 5.34
N TYR A 84 27.20 -12.75 4.78
CA TYR A 84 25.89 -12.08 4.80
C TYR A 84 24.79 -12.93 4.16
N LEU A 85 25.08 -13.58 3.02
CA LEU A 85 24.11 -14.46 2.36
C LEU A 85 23.80 -15.72 3.20
N LEU A 86 24.81 -16.29 3.88
CA LEU A 86 24.62 -17.44 4.77
C LEU A 86 23.79 -17.08 6.01
N GLU A 87 23.98 -15.88 6.55
CA GLU A 87 23.20 -15.36 7.68
C GLU A 87 21.75 -15.06 7.27
N LEU A 88 21.54 -14.54 6.06
CA LEU A 88 20.22 -14.24 5.50
C LEU A 88 19.49 -15.48 4.95
N TYR A 89 20.21 -16.58 4.70
CA TYR A 89 19.64 -17.82 4.16
C TYR A 89 18.44 -18.39 4.93
N PRO A 90 18.44 -18.51 6.27
CA PRO A 90 17.27 -18.98 7.01
C PRO A 90 16.05 -18.05 6.83
N GLU A 91 16.25 -16.74 6.81
CA GLU A 91 15.19 -15.77 6.56
C GLU A 91 14.64 -15.90 5.14
N LEU A 92 15.53 -16.01 4.14
CA LEU A 92 15.15 -16.22 2.74
C LEU A 92 14.40 -17.54 2.55
N ARG A 93 14.81 -18.60 3.25
CA ARG A 93 14.10 -19.89 3.22
C ARG A 93 12.69 -19.76 3.79
N ASN A 94 12.54 -19.04 4.91
CA ASN A 94 11.24 -18.79 5.53
C ASN A 94 10.34 -17.95 4.64
N THR A 95 10.87 -16.89 4.00
CA THR A 95 10.09 -16.06 3.06
C THR A 95 9.67 -16.84 1.83
N VAL A 96 10.54 -17.68 1.25
CA VAL A 96 10.17 -18.57 0.14
C VAL A 96 9.07 -19.57 0.54
N GLN A 97 9.14 -20.12 1.75
CA GLN A 97 8.09 -21.01 2.27
C GLN A 97 6.76 -20.27 2.47
N LEU A 98 6.81 -19.02 2.95
CA LEU A 98 5.65 -18.17 3.10
C LEU A 98 5.02 -17.85 1.73
N VAL A 99 5.84 -17.47 0.75
CA VAL A 99 5.39 -17.20 -0.64
C VAL A 99 4.76 -18.43 -1.26
N ARG A 100 5.34 -19.63 -1.08
CA ARG A 100 4.72 -20.88 -1.54
C ARG A 100 3.38 -21.14 -0.87
N SER A 101 3.26 -20.86 0.42
CA SER A 101 2.01 -21.01 1.15
C SER A 101 0.94 -20.03 0.64
N VAL A 102 1.32 -18.77 0.42
CA VAL A 102 0.44 -17.75 -0.17
C VAL A 102 0.00 -18.17 -1.57
N GLN A 103 0.92 -18.65 -2.41
CA GLN A 103 0.59 -19.07 -3.77
C GLN A 103 -0.37 -20.26 -3.82
N LYS A 104 -0.30 -21.17 -2.83
CA LYS A 104 -1.30 -22.23 -2.64
C LYS A 104 -2.66 -21.69 -2.18
N LEU A 105 -2.70 -20.56 -1.48
CA LEU A 105 -3.94 -19.94 -0.99
C LEU A 105 -4.65 -19.07 -2.03
N ILE A 106 -3.93 -18.50 -3.01
CA ILE A 106 -4.49 -17.69 -4.13
C ILE A 106 -5.72 -18.33 -4.81
N PRO A 107 -5.74 -19.63 -5.17
CA PRO A 107 -6.91 -20.23 -5.81
C PRO A 107 -8.13 -20.34 -4.88
N TYR A 108 -7.94 -20.29 -3.55
CA TYR A 108 -9.03 -20.34 -2.59
C TYR A 108 -9.61 -18.96 -2.30
N THR A 109 -8.80 -17.90 -2.34
CA THR A 109 -9.29 -16.50 -2.22
C THR A 109 -10.13 -16.09 -3.43
N ASN A 110 -9.78 -16.57 -4.62
CA ASN A 110 -10.58 -16.34 -5.85
C ASN A 110 -11.61 -17.45 -6.09
N SER A 111 -11.97 -18.23 -5.07
CA SER A 111 -12.97 -19.27 -5.26
C SER A 111 -14.33 -18.63 -5.50
N ASP A 112 -14.95 -18.91 -6.65
CA ASP A 112 -16.34 -18.55 -6.98
C ASP A 112 -17.33 -18.92 -5.86
N LYS A 113 -16.98 -19.88 -5.02
CA LYS A 113 -17.78 -20.28 -3.85
C LYS A 113 -17.90 -19.17 -2.82
N ILE A 114 -16.84 -18.40 -2.58
CA ILE A 114 -16.84 -17.27 -1.63
C ILE A 114 -17.66 -16.11 -2.21
N MET A 115 -17.51 -15.84 -3.51
CA MET A 115 -18.34 -14.86 -4.23
C MET A 115 -19.83 -15.22 -4.19
N LYS A 116 -20.16 -16.52 -4.29
CA LYS A 116 -21.55 -17.00 -4.19
C LYS A 116 -22.14 -16.92 -2.78
N VAL A 117 -21.35 -16.67 -1.73
CA VAL A 117 -21.88 -16.54 -0.36
C VAL A 117 -22.79 -15.31 -0.25
N THR A 118 -22.45 -14.20 -0.88
CA THR A 118 -23.30 -12.99 -0.86
C THR A 118 -24.61 -13.21 -1.61
N GLU A 119 -24.58 -13.90 -2.75
CA GLU A 119 -25.81 -14.30 -3.48
C GLU A 119 -26.67 -15.28 -2.67
N LEU A 120 -26.05 -16.26 -2.01
CA LEU A 120 -26.74 -17.22 -1.16
C LEU A 120 -27.30 -16.57 0.10
N SER A 121 -26.65 -15.52 0.63
CA SER A 121 -27.14 -14.77 1.79
C SER A 121 -28.48 -14.11 1.49
N GLY A 122 -28.64 -13.48 0.32
CA GLY A 122 -29.92 -12.87 -0.08
C GLY A 122 -31.02 -13.91 -0.25
N LYS A 123 -30.72 -15.07 -0.84
CA LYS A 123 -31.67 -16.18 -0.94
C LYS A 123 -32.03 -16.78 0.42
N LEU A 124 -31.07 -16.84 1.33
CA LEU A 124 -31.29 -17.34 2.69
C LEU A 124 -32.22 -16.40 3.46
N GLU A 125 -32.04 -15.09 3.35
CA GLU A 125 -32.92 -14.10 3.99
C GLU A 125 -34.36 -14.22 3.48
N GLN A 126 -34.55 -14.33 2.16
CA GLN A 126 -35.86 -14.57 1.57
C GLN A 126 -36.47 -15.91 2.03
N LEU A 127 -35.65 -16.96 2.14
CA LEU A 127 -36.10 -18.24 2.67
C LEU A 127 -36.49 -18.14 4.16
N THR A 128 -35.76 -17.36 4.95
CA THR A 128 -36.09 -17.12 6.36
C THR A 128 -37.41 -16.37 6.50
N GLU A 129 -37.66 -15.35 5.68
CA GLU A 129 -38.93 -14.61 5.67
C GLU A 129 -40.11 -15.53 5.32
N THR A 130 -39.98 -16.28 4.23
CA THR A 130 -41.03 -17.23 3.81
C THR A 130 -41.26 -18.32 4.86
N ASN A 131 -40.20 -18.84 5.50
CA ASN A 131 -40.33 -19.85 6.54
C ASN A 131 -41.02 -19.30 7.79
N LEU A 132 -40.81 -18.02 8.14
CA LEU A 132 -41.52 -17.37 9.25
C LEU A 132 -43.03 -17.28 8.95
N VAL A 133 -43.39 -16.88 7.73
CA VAL A 133 -44.79 -16.85 7.28
C VAL A 133 -45.42 -18.24 7.35
N VAL A 134 -44.78 -19.25 6.75
CA VAL A 134 -45.26 -20.64 6.76
C VAL A 134 -45.40 -21.17 8.19
N TYR A 135 -44.47 -20.86 9.09
CA TYR A 135 -44.54 -21.24 10.48
C TYR A 135 -45.75 -20.59 11.19
N SER A 136 -46.00 -19.31 10.93
CA SER A 136 -47.17 -18.60 11.48
C SER A 136 -48.49 -19.20 10.99
N GLU A 137 -48.60 -19.49 9.68
CA GLU A 137 -49.77 -20.11 9.08
C GLU A 137 -50.00 -21.53 9.63
N SER A 138 -48.93 -22.31 9.77
CA SER A 138 -48.98 -23.64 10.37
C SER A 138 -49.54 -23.59 11.79
N ARG A 139 -49.06 -22.66 12.62
CA ARG A 139 -49.55 -22.46 13.98
C ARG A 139 -51.03 -22.09 14.01
N ASP A 140 -51.46 -21.19 13.14
CA ASP A 140 -52.87 -20.77 13.04
C ASP A 140 -53.77 -21.94 12.62
N VAL A 141 -53.34 -22.74 11.65
CA VAL A 141 -54.06 -23.95 11.22
C VAL A 141 -54.13 -24.95 12.35
N THR A 142 -53.02 -25.22 13.05
CA THR A 142 -53.03 -26.12 14.21
C THR A 142 -54.00 -25.65 15.29
N GLN A 143 -54.03 -24.35 15.59
CA GLN A 143 -54.95 -23.80 16.58
C GLN A 143 -56.42 -23.93 16.15
N LYS A 144 -56.73 -23.69 14.86
CA LYS A 144 -58.08 -23.91 14.31
C LYS A 144 -58.50 -25.37 14.41
N VAL A 145 -57.61 -26.30 14.05
CA VAL A 145 -57.88 -27.75 14.15
C VAL A 145 -58.13 -28.16 15.59
N LEU A 146 -57.31 -27.70 16.53
CA LEU A 146 -57.47 -28.01 17.95
C LEU A 146 -58.80 -27.48 18.49
N LYS A 147 -59.18 -26.24 18.13
CA LYS A 147 -60.48 -25.68 18.48
C LYS A 147 -61.64 -26.49 17.90
N SER A 148 -61.54 -26.92 16.64
CA SER A 148 -62.56 -27.75 15.99
C SER A 148 -62.67 -29.13 16.66
N LEU A 149 -61.54 -29.73 17.05
CA LEU A 149 -61.50 -31.00 17.79
C LEU A 149 -62.17 -30.87 19.16
N GLN A 150 -61.93 -29.76 19.85
CA GLN A 150 -62.55 -29.48 21.14
C GLN A 150 -64.07 -29.32 21.00
N GLN A 151 -64.54 -28.55 20.01
CA GLN A 151 -65.96 -28.43 19.70
C GLN A 151 -66.60 -29.79 19.36
N TYR A 152 -65.92 -30.63 18.59
CA TYR A 152 -66.40 -31.97 18.29
C TYR A 152 -66.52 -32.83 19.56
N ASN A 153 -65.57 -32.74 20.48
CA ASN A 153 -65.60 -33.46 21.75
C ASN A 153 -66.76 -32.97 22.64
N ASP A 154 -66.98 -31.65 22.70
CA ASP A 154 -68.08 -31.04 23.46
C ASP A 154 -69.44 -31.49 22.91
N ILE A 155 -69.60 -31.50 21.57
CA ILE A 155 -70.80 -32.01 20.89
C ILE A 155 -71.00 -33.49 21.19
N THR A 156 -69.95 -34.30 21.06
CA THR A 156 -70.01 -35.75 21.32
C THR A 156 -70.41 -36.04 22.77
N THR A 157 -69.86 -35.28 23.71
CA THR A 157 -70.19 -35.41 25.14
C THR A 157 -71.65 -35.00 25.39
N SER A 158 -72.11 -33.91 24.78
CA SER A 158 -73.51 -33.47 24.87
C SER A 158 -74.46 -34.52 24.31
N ILE A 159 -74.14 -35.12 23.16
CA ILE A 159 -74.90 -36.21 22.54
C ILE A 159 -74.96 -37.43 23.47
N LYS A 160 -73.83 -37.83 24.09
CA LYS A 160 -73.81 -38.93 25.07
C LYS A 160 -74.73 -38.67 26.26
N VAL A 161 -74.73 -37.44 26.78
CA VAL A 161 -75.62 -37.06 27.89
C VAL A 161 -77.09 -37.12 27.46
N LEU A 162 -77.41 -36.59 26.26
CA LEU A 162 -78.78 -36.64 25.72
C LEU A 162 -79.28 -38.07 25.53
N PHE A 163 -78.45 -38.97 24.98
CA PHE A 163 -78.81 -40.38 24.85
C PHE A 163 -78.98 -41.07 26.21
N ALA A 164 -78.12 -40.79 27.19
CA ALA A 164 -78.29 -41.34 28.54
C ALA A 164 -79.58 -40.84 29.22
N GLN A 165 -79.98 -39.59 28.98
CA GLN A 165 -81.25 -39.05 29.45
C GLN A 165 -82.45 -39.67 28.74
N LEU A 166 -82.34 -39.87 27.43
CA LEU A 166 -83.38 -40.53 26.63
C LEU A 166 -83.57 -41.99 27.09
N ASP A 167 -82.48 -42.75 27.27
CA ASP A 167 -82.55 -44.12 27.78
C ASP A 167 -83.24 -44.18 29.14
N ARG A 168 -82.90 -43.26 30.06
CA ARG A 168 -83.60 -43.17 31.36
C ARG A 168 -85.08 -42.87 31.20
N ALA A 169 -85.46 -41.96 30.30
CA ALA A 169 -86.86 -41.64 30.05
C ALA A 169 -87.62 -42.83 29.45
N VAL A 170 -86.99 -43.60 28.56
CA VAL A 170 -87.56 -44.83 28.00
C VAL A 170 -87.75 -45.89 29.09
N VAL A 171 -86.74 -46.13 29.94
CA VAL A 171 -86.86 -47.08 31.06
C VAL A 171 -88.02 -46.71 31.99
N VAL A 172 -88.16 -45.43 32.34
CA VAL A 172 -89.28 -44.97 33.19
C VAL A 172 -90.64 -45.21 32.52
N LEU A 173 -90.74 -45.01 31.20
CA LEU A 173 -91.96 -45.30 30.44
C LEU A 173 -92.25 -46.81 30.34
N GLU A 174 -91.22 -47.63 30.15
CA GLU A 174 -91.33 -49.09 30.13
C GLU A 174 -91.77 -49.63 31.50
N GLU A 175 -91.20 -49.12 32.60
CA GLU A 175 -91.61 -49.46 33.96
C GLU A 175 -93.07 -49.07 34.24
N ALA A 176 -93.54 -47.93 33.71
CA ALA A 176 -94.91 -47.50 33.83
C ALA A 176 -95.91 -48.33 32.99
N LEU A 177 -95.43 -48.96 31.91
CA LEU A 177 -96.21 -49.80 31.00
C LEU A 177 -96.21 -51.29 31.39
N LEU A 178 -95.35 -51.71 32.32
CA LEU A 178 -95.40 -53.08 32.86
C LEU A 178 -96.74 -53.30 33.59
N PRO A 179 -97.49 -54.38 33.25
CA PRO A 179 -98.76 -54.66 33.90
C PRO A 179 -98.50 -54.98 35.38
N LYS A 180 -99.12 -54.21 36.28
CA LYS A 180 -99.25 -54.61 37.68
C LYS A 180 -100.07 -55.88 37.72
N PHE A 181 -99.42 -57.03 37.90
CA PHE A 181 -100.11 -58.23 38.35
C PHE A 181 -100.59 -57.96 39.77
N GLU A 182 -101.87 -57.59 39.90
CA GLU A 182 -102.59 -57.69 41.15
C GLU A 182 -102.74 -59.18 41.46
N THR A 183 -101.90 -59.69 42.36
CA THR A 183 -102.22 -60.90 43.11
C THR A 183 -103.35 -60.53 44.08
N GLU A 184 -104.59 -60.77 43.67
CA GLU A 184 -105.73 -60.87 44.58
C GLU A 184 -105.55 -62.11 45.47
N GLU A 185 -105.55 -61.89 46.79
CA GLU A 185 -105.81 -62.92 47.82
C GLU A 185 -107.30 -63.23 47.92
#